data_AF-A0A9N9QAY1-F1
#
_entry.id   AF-A0A9N9QAY1-F1
#
_cell.length_a   1.000
_cell.length_b   1.000
_cell.length_c   1.000
_cell.angle_alpha   90.00
_cell.angle_beta   90.00
_cell.angle_gamma   90.00
#
_symmetry.space_group_name_H-M   'P 1'
#
loop_
_entity.id
_entity.type
_entity.pdbx_description
1 polymer ?
#
loop_
_entity_poly.entity_id
_entity_poly.type
_entity_poly.pdbx_seq_one_letter_code
_entity_poly.pdbx_strand_id
1 'polypeptide(L)'
;MNTLRLLVPRIISRRASTLSHNNNATSQIEAPVVSDKLIKTLELEVRGNEPAVIKSFCKFAVTAGNHFGLETKSWSLKKPVHERYTVLKSVHIYKKHRVQYETRTYYAFLQYHKLTGSTADTLLEYVERNLPEGVALKATKVEVQEMPEHLH
;
A
#
# COMPACT_ATOMS: atom_id res chain seq x y z
N MET A 1 -21.22 29.23 60.94
CA MET A 1 -20.58 30.50 61.35
C MET A 1 -19.34 30.71 60.51
N ASN A 2 -19.31 31.86 59.82
CA ASN A 2 -18.22 32.59 59.17
C ASN A 2 -17.14 31.82 58.37
N THR A 3 -17.05 31.91 57.04
CA THR A 3 -16.92 33.03 56.08
C THR A 3 -15.51 33.61 55.91
N LEU A 4 -15.17 33.87 54.63
CA LEU A 4 -14.16 34.78 54.06
C LEU A 4 -12.70 34.28 54.02
N ARG A 5 -11.88 34.53 52.98
CA ARG A 5 -12.02 35.14 51.64
C ARG A 5 -10.72 34.88 50.84
N LEU A 6 -10.88 34.55 49.56
CA LEU A 6 -10.20 35.08 48.37
C LEU A 6 -8.68 35.40 48.40
N LEU A 7 -7.92 34.77 47.49
CA LEU A 7 -7.05 35.50 46.56
C LEU A 7 -6.73 34.69 45.29
N VAL A 8 -7.11 35.24 44.13
CA VAL A 8 -6.80 34.87 42.74
C VAL A 8 -6.38 36.18 42.06
N PRO A 9 -5.66 36.27 40.91
CA PRO A 9 -4.68 35.39 40.25
C PRO A 9 -3.30 36.07 40.06
N ARG A 10 -2.25 35.31 39.70
CA ARG A 10 -1.08 35.87 38.99
C ARG A 10 -1.22 35.63 37.49
N ILE A 11 -1.38 36.72 36.77
CA ILE A 11 -1.49 36.84 35.32
C ILE A 11 -0.15 36.41 34.69
N ILE A 12 -0.16 35.32 33.92
CA ILE A 12 0.93 34.99 32.98
C ILE A 12 0.53 35.60 31.63
N SER A 13 1.05 36.80 31.37
CA SER A 13 1.08 37.36 30.02
C SER A 13 2.21 36.68 29.25
N ARG A 14 1.85 35.81 28.29
CA ARG A 14 2.76 35.43 27.21
C ARG A 14 2.06 35.67 25.88
N ARG A 15 2.71 36.54 25.10
CA ARG A 15 2.29 37.12 23.83
C ARG A 15 1.76 36.08 22.85
N ALA A 16 0.57 36.34 22.31
CA ALA A 16 0.15 35.77 21.04
C ALA A 16 0.97 36.44 19.93
N SER A 17 1.86 35.69 19.26
CA SER A 17 2.41 36.10 17.98
C SER A 17 1.36 35.86 16.91
N THR A 18 0.72 36.92 16.44
CA THR A 18 -0.13 36.90 15.25
C THR A 18 0.74 36.58 14.04
N LEU A 19 0.62 35.36 13.51
CA LEU A 19 1.26 34.97 12.26
C LEU A 19 0.41 35.55 11.12
N SER A 20 0.79 36.74 10.68
CA SER A 20 0.30 37.41 9.47
C SER A 20 0.51 36.46 8.28
N HIS A 21 -0.54 35.76 7.86
CA HIS A 21 -0.54 35.04 6.59
C HIS A 21 -0.64 36.08 5.48
N ASN A 22 0.52 36.41 4.92
CA ASN A 22 0.62 37.25 3.73
C ASN A 22 0.13 36.44 2.54
N ASN A 23 -1.13 36.65 2.16
CA ASN A 23 -1.69 36.17 0.90
C ASN A 23 -1.03 36.97 -0.23
N ASN A 24 0.05 36.45 -0.82
CA ASN A 24 0.45 36.71 -2.22
C ASN A 24 1.72 35.93 -2.57
N ALA A 25 1.52 34.70 -3.02
CA ALA A 25 2.37 34.02 -4.00
C ALA A 25 1.56 32.88 -4.60
N THR A 26 0.56 33.21 -5.42
CA THR A 26 0.04 32.25 -6.41
C THR A 26 1.14 32.07 -7.45
N SER A 27 2.14 31.25 -7.13
CA SER A 27 2.95 30.63 -8.16
C SER A 27 2.03 29.62 -8.86
N GLN A 28 1.35 30.07 -9.92
CA GLN A 28 0.84 29.18 -10.94
C GLN A 28 2.07 28.50 -11.54
N ILE A 29 2.48 27.39 -10.93
CA ILE A 29 3.28 26.39 -11.62
C ILE A 29 2.26 25.77 -12.58
N GLU A 30 2.18 26.31 -13.80
CA GLU A 30 1.50 25.63 -14.89
C GLU A 30 2.22 24.31 -15.08
N ALA A 31 1.74 23.28 -14.40
CA ALA A 31 2.10 21.91 -14.72
C ALA A 31 1.77 21.74 -16.21
N PRO A 32 2.70 21.22 -17.03
CA PRO A 32 2.41 20.99 -18.43
C PRO A 32 1.12 20.16 -18.52
N VAL A 33 0.18 20.58 -19.37
CA VAL A 33 -1.11 19.91 -19.58
C VAL A 33 -0.84 18.61 -20.35
N VAL A 34 -0.19 17.66 -19.69
CA VAL A 34 0.05 16.31 -20.17
C VAL A 34 -1.23 15.54 -19.89
N SER A 35 -1.78 14.90 -20.92
CA SER A 35 -2.92 14.00 -20.77
C SER A 35 -2.56 12.87 -19.79
N ASP A 36 -3.48 12.58 -18.85
CA ASP A 36 -3.25 11.49 -17.90
C ASP A 36 -3.28 10.14 -18.63
N LYS A 37 -2.44 9.22 -18.19
CA LYS A 37 -2.39 7.86 -18.74
C LYS A 37 -3.65 7.12 -18.32
N LEU A 38 -4.25 6.39 -19.25
CA LEU A 38 -5.40 5.55 -18.92
C LEU A 38 -4.94 4.12 -18.66
N ILE A 39 -5.33 3.55 -17.53
CA ILE A 39 -5.01 2.17 -17.16
C ILE A 39 -6.29 1.35 -17.18
N LYS A 40 -6.32 0.34 -18.06
CA LYS A 40 -7.46 -0.57 -18.21
C LYS A 40 -7.66 -1.39 -16.94
N THR A 41 -6.58 -2.02 -16.50
CA THR A 41 -6.55 -2.88 -15.33
C THR A 41 -5.21 -2.71 -14.61
N LEU A 42 -5.29 -2.59 -13.29
CA LEU A 42 -4.13 -2.65 -12.41
C LEU A 42 -4.20 -3.95 -11.61
N GLU A 43 -3.24 -4.84 -11.84
CA GLU A 43 -3.17 -6.14 -11.20
C GLU A 43 -2.11 -6.12 -10.10
N LEU A 44 -2.52 -6.42 -8.88
CA LEU A 44 -1.64 -6.62 -7.75
C LEU A 44 -1.54 -8.12 -7.44
N GLU A 45 -0.34 -8.64 -7.52
CA GLU A 45 0.00 -9.98 -7.06
C GLU A 45 0.70 -9.86 -5.70
N VAL A 46 0.04 -10.38 -4.67
CA VAL A 46 0.50 -10.39 -3.28
C VAL A 46 1.00 -11.79 -2.95
N ARG A 47 2.24 -11.88 -2.47
CA ARG A 47 2.89 -13.13 -2.08
C ARG A 47 3.36 -13.05 -0.64
N GLY A 48 3.28 -14.14 0.10
CA GLY A 48 3.82 -14.18 1.46
C GLY A 48 3.74 -15.57 2.09
N ASN A 49 4.32 -15.69 3.28
CA ASN A 49 4.43 -16.99 3.96
C ASN A 49 3.25 -17.25 4.89
N GLU A 50 2.61 -16.20 5.41
CA GLU A 50 1.48 -16.32 6.33
C GLU A 50 0.15 -15.99 5.64
N PRO A 51 -0.80 -16.94 5.54
CA PRO A 51 -2.06 -16.73 4.83
C PRO A 51 -2.98 -15.74 5.54
N ALA A 52 -2.90 -15.64 6.88
CA ALA A 52 -3.73 -14.71 7.66
C ALA A 52 -3.37 -13.24 7.34
N VAL A 53 -2.08 -12.94 7.26
CA VAL A 53 -1.54 -11.61 6.89
C VAL A 53 -1.94 -11.23 5.47
N ILE A 54 -1.82 -12.15 4.51
CA ILE A 54 -2.26 -11.88 3.13
C ILE A 54 -3.76 -11.60 3.08
N LYS A 55 -4.57 -12.38 3.80
CA LYS A 55 -6.03 -12.20 3.82
C LYS A 55 -6.43 -10.84 4.42
N SER A 56 -5.79 -10.41 5.51
CA SER A 56 -6.07 -9.10 6.11
C SER A 56 -5.62 -7.97 5.18
N PHE A 57 -4.45 -8.09 4.55
CA PHE A 57 -3.94 -7.11 3.60
C PHE A 57 -4.81 -6.99 2.34
N CYS A 58 -5.27 -8.11 1.78
CA CYS A 58 -6.21 -8.10 0.66
C CYS A 58 -7.53 -7.40 1.05
N LYS A 59 -8.04 -7.64 2.25
CA LYS A 59 -9.25 -6.94 2.74
C LYS A 59 -9.02 -5.43 2.84
N PHE A 60 -7.86 -5.02 3.36
CA PHE A 60 -7.45 -3.61 3.41
C PHE A 60 -7.43 -2.99 2.00
N ALA A 61 -6.76 -3.63 1.04
CA ALA A 61 -6.63 -3.14 -0.32
C ALA A 61 -8.00 -3.06 -1.04
N VAL A 62 -8.86 -4.06 -0.89
CA VAL A 62 -10.25 -4.02 -1.38
C VAL A 62 -11.01 -2.82 -0.80
N THR A 63 -10.87 -2.59 0.50
CA THR A 63 -11.54 -1.48 1.19
C THR A 63 -11.05 -0.13 0.66
N ALA A 64 -9.75 0.02 0.46
CA ALA A 64 -9.18 1.22 -0.15
C ALA A 64 -9.76 1.47 -1.55
N GLY A 65 -9.73 0.46 -2.45
CA GLY A 65 -10.31 0.58 -3.79
C GLY A 65 -11.78 0.99 -3.80
N ASN A 66 -12.58 0.45 -2.87
CA ASN A 66 -13.98 0.83 -2.72
C ASN A 66 -14.15 2.31 -2.33
N HIS A 67 -13.29 2.85 -1.47
CA HIS A 67 -13.32 4.28 -1.10
C HIS A 67 -12.89 5.20 -2.24
N PHE A 68 -11.99 4.74 -3.13
CA PHE A 68 -11.67 5.43 -4.38
C PHE A 68 -12.79 5.32 -5.44
N GLY A 69 -13.84 4.53 -5.19
CA GLY A 69 -14.93 4.32 -6.14
C GLY A 69 -14.57 3.41 -7.32
N LEU A 70 -13.55 2.55 -7.16
CA LEU A 70 -13.07 1.67 -8.22
C LEU A 70 -13.74 0.29 -8.16
N GLU A 71 -13.95 -0.32 -9.33
CA GLU A 71 -14.39 -1.72 -9.43
C GLU A 71 -13.23 -2.65 -9.06
N THR A 72 -13.35 -3.33 -7.91
CA THR A 72 -12.29 -4.19 -7.36
C THR A 72 -12.68 -5.67 -7.42
N LYS A 73 -11.76 -6.53 -7.86
CA LYS A 73 -11.89 -7.99 -7.82
C LYS A 73 -10.73 -8.59 -7.02
N SER A 74 -11.02 -9.52 -6.12
CA SER A 74 -10.00 -10.18 -5.29
C SER A 74 -10.17 -11.69 -5.32
N TRP A 75 -9.10 -12.45 -5.49
CA TRP A 75 -9.12 -13.90 -5.32
C TRP A 75 -7.77 -14.42 -4.82
N SER A 76 -7.80 -15.59 -4.19
CA SER A 76 -6.61 -16.24 -3.65
C SER A 76 -6.45 -17.64 -4.24
N LEU A 77 -5.21 -18.09 -4.39
CA LEU A 77 -4.97 -19.46 -4.80
C LEU A 77 -5.36 -20.42 -3.66
N LYS A 78 -6.09 -21.50 -4.00
CA LYS A 78 -6.60 -22.44 -2.99
C LYS A 78 -5.48 -23.18 -2.24
N LYS A 79 -4.35 -23.44 -2.90
CA LYS A 79 -3.21 -24.15 -2.33
C LYS A 79 -1.95 -23.28 -2.45
N PRO A 80 -1.09 -23.23 -1.43
CA PRO A 80 0.21 -22.59 -1.54
C PRO A 80 1.14 -23.38 -2.45
N VAL A 81 2.16 -22.69 -2.95
CA VAL A 81 3.32 -23.29 -3.59
C VAL A 81 4.27 -23.78 -2.47
N HIS A 82 4.67 -25.04 -2.56
CA HIS A 82 5.56 -25.67 -1.58
C HIS A 82 6.94 -25.88 -2.18
N GLU A 83 7.96 -25.30 -1.56
CA GLU A 83 9.36 -25.54 -1.90
C GLU A 83 10.00 -26.36 -0.79
N ARG A 84 10.52 -27.55 -1.12
CA ARG A 84 11.03 -28.50 -0.13
C ARG A 84 12.51 -28.77 -0.34
N TYR A 85 13.29 -28.62 0.72
CA TYR A 85 14.72 -28.89 0.72
C TYR A 85 15.06 -29.94 1.77
N THR A 86 15.84 -30.95 1.39
CA THR A 86 16.27 -32.00 2.31
C THR A 86 17.76 -31.93 2.56
N VAL A 87 18.16 -31.44 3.72
CA VAL A 87 19.56 -31.22 4.12
C VAL A 87 20.01 -32.32 5.07
N LEU A 88 21.33 -32.52 5.19
CA LEU A 88 21.88 -33.38 6.24
C LEU A 88 21.60 -32.79 7.62
N LYS A 89 21.27 -33.63 8.60
CA LYS A 89 21.08 -33.18 9.98
C LYS A 89 22.42 -32.81 10.64
N SER A 90 23.46 -33.58 10.34
CA SER A 90 24.83 -33.32 10.79
C SER A 90 25.55 -32.41 9.81
N VAL A 91 26.48 -31.60 10.33
CA VAL A 91 27.39 -30.78 9.53
C VAL A 91 28.33 -31.65 8.67
N HIS A 92 28.75 -32.82 9.17
CA HIS A 92 29.72 -33.68 8.49
C HIS A 92 29.29 -35.16 8.44
N ILE A 93 29.67 -35.85 7.35
CA ILE A 93 29.64 -37.30 7.00
C ILE A 93 28.34 -38.11 7.14
N TYR A 94 27.44 -37.78 8.07
CA TYR A 94 26.28 -38.63 8.37
C TYR A 94 25.13 -38.43 7.39
N LYS A 95 25.16 -39.19 6.27
CA LYS A 95 24.15 -39.13 5.19
C LYS A 95 22.75 -39.63 5.61
N LYS A 96 22.69 -40.65 6.47
CA LYS A 96 21.44 -41.37 6.80
C LYS A 96 20.40 -40.49 7.51
N HIS A 97 20.84 -39.55 8.35
CA HIS A 97 19.95 -38.65 9.08
C HIS A 97 19.79 -37.32 8.35
N ARG A 98 18.57 -37.02 7.91
CA ARG A 98 18.23 -35.83 7.12
C ARG A 98 17.10 -35.05 7.76
N VAL A 99 17.07 -33.74 7.50
CA VAL A 99 15.98 -32.84 7.91
C VAL A 99 15.33 -32.29 6.65
N GLN A 100 14.00 -32.25 6.63
CA GLN A 100 13.21 -31.65 5.57
C GLN A 100 12.77 -30.26 5.99
N TYR A 101 13.15 -29.26 5.22
CA TYR A 101 12.66 -27.90 5.32
C TYR A 101 11.64 -27.65 4.22
N GLU A 102 10.65 -26.83 4.52
CA GLU A 102 9.61 -26.43 3.57
C GLU A 102 9.37 -24.93 3.69
N THR A 103 9.36 -24.24 2.55
CA THR A 103 8.87 -22.87 2.43
C THR A 103 7.51 -22.92 1.74
N ARG A 104 6.52 -22.23 2.32
CA ARG A 104 5.18 -22.09 1.76
C ARG A 104 4.98 -20.68 1.26
N THR A 105 4.66 -20.55 -0.01
CA THR A 105 4.32 -19.26 -0.62
C THR A 105 2.85 -19.25 -0.97
N TYR A 106 2.09 -18.40 -0.30
CA TYR A 106 0.69 -18.15 -0.57
C TYR A 106 0.55 -16.98 -1.55
N TYR A 107 -0.45 -17.06 -2.42
CA TYR A 107 -0.70 -16.08 -3.46
C TYR A 107 -2.11 -15.53 -3.34
N ALA A 108 -2.23 -14.21 -3.43
CA ALA A 108 -3.48 -13.53 -3.63
C ALA A 108 -3.34 -12.50 -4.76
N PHE A 109 -4.44 -12.30 -5.47
CA PHE A 109 -4.51 -11.42 -6.62
C PHE A 109 -5.62 -10.42 -6.38
N LEU A 110 -5.34 -9.18 -6.75
CA LEU A 110 -6.28 -8.07 -6.70
C LEU A 110 -6.25 -7.35 -8.03
N GLN A 111 -7.42 -7.01 -8.55
CA GLN A 111 -7.54 -6.23 -9.77
C GLN A 111 -8.41 -5.02 -9.53
N TYR A 112 -7.92 -3.86 -9.96
CA TYR A 112 -8.72 -2.65 -10.10
C TYR A 112 -8.94 -2.37 -11.58
N HIS A 113 -10.16 -2.01 -11.95
CA HIS A 113 -10.50 -1.67 -13.33
C HIS A 113 -10.78 -0.18 -13.49
N LYS A 114 -10.54 0.34 -14.70
CA LYS A 114 -10.93 1.69 -15.14
C LYS A 114 -10.37 2.79 -14.25
N LEU A 115 -9.05 2.97 -14.27
CA LEU A 115 -8.36 3.96 -13.46
C LEU A 115 -7.46 4.86 -14.32
N THR A 116 -7.22 6.08 -13.85
CA THR A 116 -6.25 7.00 -14.45
C THR A 116 -4.87 6.80 -13.82
N GLY A 117 -3.81 7.29 -14.45
CA GLY A 117 -2.43 7.15 -13.98
C GLY A 117 -2.22 7.80 -12.62
N SER A 118 -2.69 9.04 -12.46
CA SER A 118 -2.65 9.75 -11.17
C SER A 118 -3.36 9.01 -10.04
N THR A 119 -4.54 8.44 -10.31
CA THR A 119 -5.29 7.64 -9.34
C THR A 119 -4.56 6.35 -9.00
N ALA A 120 -3.96 5.70 -10.01
CA ALA A 120 -3.16 4.49 -9.84
C ALA A 120 -1.98 4.73 -8.89
N ASP A 121 -1.25 5.82 -9.12
CA ASP A 121 -0.05 6.15 -8.37
C ASP A 121 -0.38 6.51 -6.92
N THR A 122 -1.45 7.28 -6.71
CA THR A 122 -1.95 7.61 -5.36
C THR A 122 -2.40 6.35 -4.60
N LEU A 123 -3.08 5.44 -5.29
CA LEU A 123 -3.52 4.18 -4.70
C LEU A 123 -2.32 3.27 -4.38
N LEU A 124 -1.36 3.14 -5.29
CA LEU A 124 -0.13 2.36 -5.07
C LEU A 124 0.66 2.92 -3.90
N GLU A 125 0.81 4.24 -3.82
CA GLU A 125 1.50 4.90 -2.71
C GLU A 125 0.87 4.50 -1.36
N TYR A 126 -0.46 4.51 -1.26
CA TYR A 126 -1.15 4.12 -0.04
C TYR A 126 -1.00 2.61 0.26
N VAL A 127 -1.05 1.75 -0.76
CA VAL A 127 -0.91 0.30 -0.60
C VAL A 127 0.52 -0.08 -0.20
N GLU A 128 1.52 0.48 -0.87
CA GLU A 128 2.94 0.19 -0.66
C GLU A 128 3.43 0.70 0.70
N ARG A 129 2.97 1.87 1.15
CA ARG A 129 3.30 2.40 2.48
C ARG A 129 2.82 1.50 3.63
N ASN A 130 1.74 0.75 3.40
CA ASN A 130 1.13 -0.12 4.39
C ASN A 130 1.43 -1.60 4.12
N LEU A 131 2.43 -1.91 3.29
CA LEU A 131 2.80 -3.29 2.97
C LEU A 131 3.41 -3.97 4.22
N PRO A 132 2.84 -5.08 4.70
CA PRO A 132 3.33 -5.76 5.89
C PRO A 132 4.64 -6.51 5.64
N GLU A 133 5.39 -6.76 6.71
CA GLU A 133 6.63 -7.52 6.65
C GLU A 133 6.42 -8.96 6.14
N GLY A 134 7.38 -9.46 5.38
CA GLY A 134 7.31 -10.81 4.82
C GLY A 134 6.26 -10.99 3.71
N VAL A 135 5.67 -9.88 3.22
CA VAL A 135 4.80 -9.86 2.06
C VAL A 135 5.48 -9.13 0.91
N ALA A 136 5.51 -9.76 -0.26
CA ALA A 136 5.97 -9.15 -1.50
C ALA A 136 4.77 -8.75 -2.36
N LEU A 137 4.87 -7.58 -2.99
CA LEU A 137 3.87 -7.03 -3.90
C LEU A 137 4.48 -6.91 -5.30
N LYS A 138 3.77 -7.40 -6.31
CA LYS A 138 4.07 -7.13 -7.72
C LYS A 138 2.88 -6.42 -8.34
N ALA A 139 3.11 -5.20 -8.83
CA ALA A 139 2.11 -4.42 -9.55
C ALA A 139 2.33 -4.54 -11.07
N THR A 140 1.28 -4.93 -11.79
CA THR A 140 1.25 -4.95 -13.25
C THR A 140 0.25 -3.92 -13.73
N LYS A 141 0.72 -2.90 -14.46
CA LYS A 141 -0.10 -1.83 -15.03
C LYS A 141 -0.40 -2.16 -16.50
N VAL A 142 -1.67 -2.25 -16.86
CA VAL A 142 -2.11 -2.43 -18.25
C VAL A 142 -2.59 -1.08 -18.78
N GLU A 143 -1.71 -0.37 -19.48
CA GLU A 143 -2.01 0.93 -20.08
C GLU A 143 -2.86 0.78 -21.35
N VAL A 144 -3.74 1.76 -21.58
CA VAL A 144 -4.48 1.93 -22.84
C VAL A 144 -3.72 2.95 -23.67
N GLN A 145 -3.35 2.57 -24.89
CA GLN A 145 -2.68 3.44 -25.84
C GLN A 145 -3.47 3.44 -27.15
N GLU A 146 -3.42 4.57 -27.84
CA GLU A 146 -3.94 4.69 -29.20
C GLU A 146 -3.03 3.97 -30.19
N MET A 147 -3.55 3.68 -31.38
CA MET A 147 -2.70 3.12 -32.43
C MET A 147 -1.63 4.14 -32.83
N PRO A 148 -0.38 3.72 -33.01
CA PRO A 148 0.68 4.64 -33.40
C PRO A 148 0.40 5.19 -34.80
N GLU A 149 0.76 6.46 -35.02
CA GLU A 149 0.45 7.23 -36.24
C GLU A 149 0.90 6.53 -37.54
N HIS A 150 1.95 5.73 -37.47
CA HIS A 150 2.52 5.02 -38.61
C HIS A 150 1.77 3.71 -38.99
N LEU A 151 0.78 3.29 -38.21
CA LEU A 151 -0.09 2.13 -38.51
C LEU A 151 -1.53 2.55 -38.83
N HIS A 152 -1.76 3.85 -39.07
CA HIS A 152 -3.08 4.43 -39.27
C HIS A 152 -3.51 4.43 -40.74
#